data_AF-A0A0C3Q1D2-F1
#
_entry.id   AF-A0A0C3Q1D2-F1
#
_cell.length_a   1.000
_cell.length_b   1.000
_cell.length_c   1.000
_cell.angle_alpha   90.00
_cell.angle_beta   90.00
_cell.angle_gamma   90.00
#
_symmetry.space_group_name_H-M   'P 1'
#
loop_
_entity.id
_entity.type
_entity.pdbx_description
1 polymer ?
#
loop_
_entity_poly.entity_id
_entity_poly.type
_entity_poly.pdbx_seq_one_letter_code
_entity_poly.pdbx_strand_id
1 'polypeptide(L)'
;SLCCFAITINSAILIVSATLFYYRRDASGTGEGVGDLFDAYALIKEYVGKGSAFLFAFALLCAGQSASITATLAGQFVSEGLLRWKLSPFLRRLVTRLISMTPAIIISVALGRRGLDTLLIASQAILSIVLPFFVFPLAFFASSGSGLMKVKV
;
A
#
# COMPACT_ATOMS: atom_id res chain seq x y z
N SER A 1 4.39 -6.66 18.71
CA SER A 1 5.20 -7.30 17.64
C SER A 1 4.99 -6.61 16.29
N LEU A 2 3.76 -6.55 15.74
CA LEU A 2 3.49 -5.99 14.41
C LEU A 2 3.92 -4.51 14.24
N CYS A 3 3.65 -3.66 15.24
CA CYS A 3 3.98 -2.23 15.19
C CYS A 3 5.50 -1.99 15.12
N CYS A 4 6.28 -2.68 15.95
CA CYS A 4 7.74 -2.58 15.94
C CYS A 4 8.31 -2.99 14.58
N PHE A 5 7.84 -4.10 14.02
CA PHE A 5 8.28 -4.57 12.70
C PHE A 5 7.92 -3.58 11.58
N ALA A 6 6.69 -3.09 11.57
CA ALA A 6 6.23 -2.10 10.58
C ALA A 6 7.02 -0.80 10.65
N ILE A 7 7.30 -0.29 11.86
CA ILE A 7 8.14 0.89 12.07
C ILE A 7 9.54 0.66 11.51
N THR A 8 10.19 -0.46 11.87
CA THR A 8 11.54 -0.77 11.36
C THR A 8 11.60 -0.83 9.84
N ILE A 9 10.64 -1.48 9.19
CA ILE A 9 10.60 -1.58 7.73
C ILE A 9 10.34 -0.22 7.07
N ASN A 10 9.35 0.53 7.55
CA ASN A 10 9.03 1.86 7.00
C ASN A 10 10.20 2.84 7.20
N SER A 11 10.87 2.80 8.35
CA SER A 11 12.09 3.58 8.60
C SER A 11 13.24 3.16 7.69
N ALA A 12 13.45 1.87 7.45
CA ALA A 12 14.48 1.38 6.53
C ALA A 12 14.24 1.86 5.09
N ILE A 13 12.99 1.77 4.60
CA ILE A 13 12.61 2.29 3.27
C ILE A 13 12.87 3.80 3.21
N LEU A 14 12.50 4.56 4.25
CA LEU A 14 12.72 6.01 4.29
C LEU A 14 14.19 6.38 4.27
N ILE A 15 15.05 5.69 5.03
CA ILE A 15 16.50 5.93 5.05
C ILE A 15 17.14 5.59 3.69
N VAL A 16 16.76 4.46 3.08
CA VAL A 16 17.25 4.08 1.74
C VAL A 16 16.81 5.10 0.71
N SER A 17 15.54 5.50 0.68
CA SER A 17 15.07 6.55 -0.22
C SER A 17 15.79 7.87 0.03
N ALA A 18 15.95 8.30 1.29
CA ALA A 18 16.66 9.52 1.62
C ALA A 18 18.11 9.49 1.10
N THR A 19 18.87 8.43 1.38
CA THR A 19 20.27 8.31 0.92
C THR A 19 20.39 8.31 -0.61
N LEU A 20 19.50 7.58 -1.30
CA LEU A 20 19.51 7.47 -2.76
C LEU A 20 19.11 8.76 -3.48
N PHE A 21 18.08 9.47 -2.99
CA PHE A 21 17.54 10.65 -3.67
C PHE A 21 18.16 11.97 -3.19
N TYR A 22 18.60 12.06 -1.93
CA TYR A 22 19.30 13.24 -1.41
C TYR A 22 20.67 13.39 -2.07
N TYR A 23 21.45 12.32 -2.19
CA TYR A 23 22.79 12.37 -2.79
C TYR A 23 22.76 12.61 -4.31
N ARG A 24 21.70 12.17 -5.00
CA ARG A 24 21.50 12.40 -6.45
C ARG A 24 21.12 13.85 -6.78
N ARG A 25 20.50 14.56 -5.82
CA ARG A 25 20.12 15.98 -5.98
C ARG A 25 21.33 16.88 -6.21
N ASP A 26 22.48 16.53 -5.64
CA ASP A 26 23.72 17.32 -5.76
C ASP A 26 24.52 17.00 -7.03
N ALA A 27 24.34 15.83 -7.66
CA ALA A 27 25.15 15.40 -8.80
C ALA A 27 24.60 15.78 -10.18
N SER A 28 23.29 15.99 -10.34
CA SER A 28 22.67 16.17 -11.67
C SER A 28 21.96 17.50 -11.94
N GLY A 29 21.95 18.46 -11.00
CA GLY A 29 21.44 19.83 -11.20
C GLY A 29 19.98 19.97 -11.67
N THR A 30 19.27 18.86 -11.87
CA THR A 30 17.93 18.78 -12.43
C THR A 30 17.01 18.29 -11.31
N GLY A 31 16.50 19.25 -10.55
CA GLY A 31 15.77 19.04 -9.30
C GLY A 31 14.36 18.52 -9.46
N GLU A 32 14.13 17.43 -10.19
CA GLU A 32 12.81 16.81 -10.29
C GLU A 32 12.91 15.28 -10.26
N GLY A 33 12.51 14.69 -9.14
CA GLY A 33 12.37 13.24 -9.04
C GLY A 33 12.00 12.82 -7.64
N VAL A 34 10.70 12.85 -7.32
CA VAL A 34 10.17 11.93 -6.30
C VAL A 34 10.60 10.53 -6.73
N GLY A 35 11.26 9.81 -5.85
CA GLY A 35 11.87 8.55 -6.18
C GLY A 35 10.87 7.48 -6.55
N ASP A 36 10.79 7.12 -7.83
CA ASP A 36 9.89 6.08 -8.31
C ASP A 36 10.46 4.68 -8.00
N LEU A 37 9.57 3.68 -7.97
CA LEU A 37 9.91 2.28 -7.77
C LEU A 37 10.93 1.76 -8.80
N PHE A 38 10.87 2.31 -10.02
CA PHE A 38 11.82 2.00 -11.10
C PHE A 38 13.22 2.57 -10.83
N ASP A 39 13.31 3.76 -10.23
CA ASP A 39 14.59 4.34 -9.83
C ASP A 39 15.22 3.53 -8.69
N ALA A 40 14.41 3.10 -7.72
CA ALA A 40 14.88 2.21 -6.66
C ALA A 40 15.47 0.90 -7.22
N TYR A 41 14.81 0.27 -8.20
CA TYR A 41 15.33 -0.93 -8.87
C TYR A 41 16.64 -0.66 -9.62
N ALA A 42 16.72 0.44 -10.38
CA ALA A 42 17.92 0.80 -11.13
C ALA A 42 19.11 1.04 -10.20
N LEU A 43 18.88 1.71 -9.07
CA LEU A 43 19.91 2.01 -8.08
C LEU A 43 20.40 0.76 -7.35
N ILE A 44 19.49 -0.14 -6.95
CA ILE A 44 19.89 -1.43 -6.36
C ILE A 44 20.74 -2.22 -7.36
N LYS A 45 20.37 -2.19 -8.64
CA LYS A 45 21.11 -2.87 -9.71
C LYS A 45 22.53 -2.30 -9.89
N GLU A 46 22.69 -0.99 -9.78
CA GLU A 46 23.95 -0.28 -9.98
C GLU A 46 24.89 -0.41 -8.78
N TYR A 47 24.40 -0.16 -7.57
CA TYR A 47 25.23 -0.12 -6.36
C TYR A 47 25.41 -1.48 -5.66
N VAL A 48 24.42 -2.37 -5.76
CA VAL A 48 24.43 -3.67 -5.05
C VAL A 48 24.60 -4.83 -6.03
N GLY A 49 24.01 -4.73 -7.22
CA GLY A 49 24.18 -5.68 -8.31
C GLY A 49 22.87 -6.27 -8.83
N LYS A 50 22.97 -7.07 -9.90
CA LYS A 50 21.80 -7.62 -10.60
C LYS A 50 20.98 -8.60 -9.74
N GLY A 51 21.63 -9.38 -8.88
CA GLY A 51 20.97 -10.39 -8.04
C GLY A 51 20.05 -9.78 -6.98
N SER A 52 20.48 -8.71 -6.30
CA SER A 52 19.67 -7.98 -5.32
C SER A 52 18.52 -7.22 -5.98
N ALA A 53 18.73 -6.66 -7.18
CA ALA A 53 17.67 -6.00 -7.93
C ALA A 53 16.56 -6.99 -8.31
N PHE A 54 16.93 -8.21 -8.74
CA PHE A 54 15.97 -9.29 -8.98
C PHE A 54 15.20 -9.66 -7.70
N LEU A 55 15.90 -9.80 -6.57
CA LEU A 55 15.26 -10.11 -5.29
C LEU A 55 14.29 -9.01 -4.86
N PHE A 56 14.62 -7.74 -5.10
CA PHE A 56 13.71 -6.61 -4.86
C PHE A 56 12.45 -6.69 -5.72
N ALA A 57 12.60 -6.92 -7.03
CA ALA A 57 11.45 -7.09 -7.93
C ALA A 57 10.58 -8.30 -7.54
N PHE A 58 11.21 -9.40 -7.15
CA PHE A 58 10.52 -10.60 -6.67
C PHE A 58 9.79 -10.34 -5.34
N ALA A 59 10.42 -9.62 -4.41
CA ALA A 59 9.82 -9.23 -3.14
C ALA A 59 8.60 -8.32 -3.34
N LEU A 60 8.67 -7.37 -4.28
CA LEU A 60 7.52 -6.52 -4.64
C LEU A 60 6.35 -7.33 -5.21
N LEU A 61 6.64 -8.34 -6.04
CA LEU A 61 5.62 -9.25 -6.55
C LEU A 61 4.95 -10.03 -5.42
N CYS A 62 5.74 -10.59 -4.51
CA CYS A 62 5.25 -11.30 -3.32
C CYS A 62 4.42 -10.38 -2.40
N ALA A 63 4.88 -9.15 -2.17
CA ALA A 63 4.16 -8.15 -1.38
C ALA A 63 2.79 -7.82 -2.00
N GLY A 64 2.71 -7.68 -3.34
CA GLY A 64 1.46 -7.48 -4.06
C GLY A 64 0.47 -8.64 -3.91
N GLN A 65 0.95 -9.89 -3.94
CA GLN A 65 0.09 -11.05 -3.71
C GLN A 65 -0.46 -11.08 -2.27
N SER A 66 0.40 -10.84 -1.28
CA SER A 66 0.00 -10.78 0.13
C SER A 66 -1.03 -9.69 0.38
N ALA A 67 -0.84 -8.48 -0.18
CA ALA A 67 -1.79 -7.38 -0.07
C ALA A 67 -3.15 -7.73 -0.71
N SER A 68 -3.16 -8.42 -1.86
CA SER A 68 -4.39 -8.84 -2.52
C SER A 68 -5.22 -9.80 -1.66
N ILE A 69 -4.58 -10.75 -0.99
CA ILE A 69 -5.28 -11.71 -0.11
C ILE A 69 -5.90 -10.97 1.07
N THR A 70 -5.12 -10.13 1.77
CA THR A 70 -5.63 -9.33 2.90
C THR A 70 -6.80 -8.45 2.48
N ALA A 71 -6.73 -7.81 1.31
CA ALA A 71 -7.82 -6.99 0.79
C ALA A 71 -9.10 -7.79 0.53
N THR A 72 -9.00 -9.02 -0.01
CA THR A 72 -10.18 -9.88 -0.23
C THR A 72 -10.84 -10.32 1.08
N LEU A 73 -10.05 -10.64 2.11
CA LEU A 73 -10.56 -11.02 3.42
C LEU A 73 -11.20 -9.82 4.14
N ALA A 74 -10.54 -8.66 4.13
CA ALA A 74 -11.11 -7.42 4.68
C ALA A 74 -12.42 -7.05 3.98
N GLY A 75 -12.45 -7.13 2.64
CA GLY A 75 -13.67 -6.90 1.86
C GLY A 75 -14.79 -7.87 2.19
N GLN A 76 -14.47 -9.13 2.51
CA GLN A 76 -15.45 -10.11 2.99
C GLN A 76 -16.08 -9.68 4.31
N PHE A 77 -15.27 -9.36 5.33
CA PHE A 77 -15.79 -8.93 6.62
C PHE A 77 -16.66 -7.67 6.52
N VAL A 78 -16.22 -6.67 5.75
CA VAL A 78 -16.97 -5.44 5.53
C VAL A 78 -18.30 -5.73 4.84
N SER A 79 -18.29 -6.52 3.76
CA SER A 79 -19.50 -6.78 2.98
C SER A 79 -20.53 -7.66 3.69
N GLU A 80 -20.11 -8.63 4.49
CA GLU A 80 -21.03 -9.51 5.23
C GLU A 80 -21.54 -8.81 6.48
N GLY A 81 -20.69 -8.01 7.13
CA GLY A 81 -21.06 -7.22 8.30
C GLY A 81 -21.97 -6.03 7.98
N LEU A 82 -21.54 -5.15 7.06
CA LEU A 82 -22.25 -3.90 6.75
C LEU A 82 -23.32 -4.05 5.67
N LEU A 83 -23.02 -4.78 4.59
CA LEU A 83 -23.91 -4.87 3.40
C LEU A 83 -24.76 -6.15 3.38
N ARG A 84 -24.52 -7.10 4.30
CA ARG A 84 -25.10 -8.46 4.33
C ARG A 84 -25.07 -9.17 2.96
N TRP A 85 -24.08 -8.84 2.13
CA TRP A 85 -24.00 -9.31 0.75
C TRP A 85 -22.99 -10.45 0.60
N LYS A 86 -23.52 -11.66 0.34
CA LYS A 86 -22.72 -12.87 0.14
C LYS A 86 -22.44 -13.08 -1.35
N LEU A 87 -21.20 -12.85 -1.75
CA LEU A 87 -20.67 -13.17 -3.08
C LEU A 87 -19.62 -14.28 -2.95
N SER A 88 -19.44 -15.08 -3.99
CA SER A 88 -18.37 -16.08 -3.98
C SER A 88 -16.99 -15.42 -3.88
N PRO A 89 -16.04 -15.99 -3.12
CA PRO A 89 -14.71 -15.40 -2.90
C PRO A 89 -13.95 -15.11 -4.20
N PHE A 90 -14.08 -15.99 -5.18
CA PHE A 90 -13.42 -15.86 -6.47
C PHE A 90 -13.98 -14.70 -7.30
N LEU A 91 -15.31 -14.57 -7.36
CA LEU A 91 -15.96 -13.49 -8.10
C LEU A 91 -15.68 -12.14 -7.44
N ARG A 92 -15.72 -12.08 -6.11
CA ARG A 92 -15.34 -10.88 -5.36
C ARG A 92 -13.90 -10.46 -5.66
N ARG A 93 -12.94 -11.41 -5.66
CA ARG A 93 -11.53 -11.13 -5.98
C ARG A 93 -11.35 -10.62 -7.42
N LEU A 94 -12.08 -11.17 -8.38
CA LEU A 94 -12.01 -10.72 -9.77
C LEU A 94 -12.58 -9.31 -9.91
N VAL A 95 -13.76 -9.05 -9.36
CA VAL A 95 -14.42 -7.74 -9.45
C VAL A 95 -13.59 -6.65 -8.77
N THR A 96 -13.11 -6.87 -7.54
CA THR A 96 -12.29 -5.87 -6.85
C THR A 96 -10.98 -5.60 -7.57
N ARG A 97 -10.36 -6.63 -8.16
CA ARG A 97 -9.14 -6.48 -8.97
C ARG A 97 -9.39 -5.73 -10.27
N LEU A 98 -10.49 -6.01 -10.97
CA LEU A 98 -10.84 -5.30 -12.19
C LEU A 98 -11.11 -3.82 -11.90
N ILE A 99 -11.89 -3.52 -10.86
CA ILE A 99 -12.19 -2.15 -10.46
C ILE A 99 -10.92 -1.42 -10.04
N SER A 100 -10.02 -2.05 -9.27
CA SER A 100 -8.78 -1.41 -8.81
C SER A 100 -7.75 -1.25 -9.93
N MET A 101 -7.71 -2.17 -10.88
CA MET A 101 -6.74 -2.17 -11.99
C MET A 101 -7.16 -1.20 -13.10
N THR A 102 -8.45 -0.95 -13.29
CA THR A 102 -8.97 -0.03 -14.31
C THR A 102 -8.36 1.39 -14.22
N PRO A 103 -8.41 2.11 -13.07
CA PRO A 103 -7.81 3.44 -12.98
C PRO A 103 -6.29 3.40 -13.13
N ALA A 104 -5.64 2.34 -12.64
CA ALA A 104 -4.20 2.16 -12.80
C ALA A 104 -3.79 1.98 -14.27
N ILE A 105 -4.52 1.18 -15.05
CA ILE A 105 -4.27 0.99 -16.48
C ILE A 105 -4.51 2.29 -17.24
N ILE A 106 -5.64 2.97 -17.01
CA ILE A 106 -5.99 4.22 -17.70
C ILE A 106 -4.88 5.26 -17.49
N ILE A 107 -4.47 5.46 -16.24
CA ILE A 107 -3.41 6.42 -15.90
C ILE A 107 -2.06 5.98 -16.45
N SER A 108 -1.74 4.68 -16.41
CA SER A 108 -0.51 4.14 -16.97
C SER A 108 -0.40 4.36 -18.48
N VAL A 109 -1.51 4.23 -19.22
CA VAL A 109 -1.52 4.43 -20.68
C VAL A 109 -1.49 5.91 -21.03
N ALA A 110 -2.18 6.77 -20.27
CA ALA A 110 -2.27 8.20 -20.57
C ALA A 110 -1.05 9.01 -20.09
N LEU A 111 -0.52 8.73 -18.90
CA LEU A 111 0.53 9.52 -18.23
C LEU A 111 1.82 8.75 -17.96
N GLY A 112 1.86 7.44 -18.25
CA GLY A 112 3.07 6.62 -18.06
C GLY A 112 3.52 6.53 -16.60
N ARG A 113 4.86 6.50 -16.39
CA ARG A 113 5.48 6.27 -15.07
C ARG A 113 5.15 7.35 -14.04
N ARG A 114 5.20 8.63 -14.44
CA ARG A 114 4.87 9.77 -13.57
C ARG A 114 3.42 9.71 -13.07
N GLY A 115 2.50 9.27 -13.94
CA GLY A 115 1.10 9.06 -13.56
C GLY A 115 0.92 7.94 -12.54
N LEU A 116 1.66 6.84 -12.68
CA LEU A 116 1.61 5.72 -11.73
C LEU A 116 2.12 6.11 -10.34
N ASP A 117 3.25 6.82 -10.25
CA ASP A 117 3.79 7.28 -8.97
C ASP A 117 2.81 8.25 -8.27
N THR A 118 2.28 9.21 -9.03
CA THR A 118 1.24 10.13 -8.53
C THR A 118 0.01 9.37 -8.01
N LEU A 119 -0.43 8.33 -8.73
CA LEU A 119 -1.55 7.49 -8.32
C LEU A 119 -1.25 6.70 -7.04
N LEU A 120 -0.03 6.19 -6.89
CA LEU A 120 0.40 5.47 -5.69
C LEU A 120 0.36 6.40 -4.46
N ILE A 121 0.94 7.60 -4.57
CA ILE A 121 0.93 8.60 -3.49
C ILE A 121 -0.49 9.06 -3.19
N ALA A 122 -1.29 9.35 -4.21
CA ALA A 122 -2.69 9.74 -4.06
C ALA A 122 -3.52 8.67 -3.34
N SER A 123 -3.27 7.38 -3.64
CA SER A 123 -3.96 6.27 -2.96
C SER A 123 -3.69 6.26 -1.46
N GLN A 124 -2.46 6.59 -1.04
CA GLN A 124 -2.12 6.69 0.39
C GLN A 124 -2.79 7.90 1.06
N ALA A 125 -2.86 9.03 0.35
CA ALA A 125 -3.53 10.23 0.84
C ALA A 125 -5.04 9.98 1.04
N ILE A 126 -5.71 9.36 0.07
CA ILE A 126 -7.12 8.98 0.16
C ILE A 126 -7.35 8.05 1.36
N LEU A 127 -6.49 7.05 1.56
CA LEU A 127 -6.62 6.14 2.70
C LEU A 127 -6.54 6.88 4.04
N SER A 128 -5.65 7.87 4.15
CA SER A 128 -5.49 8.71 5.34
C SER A 128 -6.74 9.55 5.62
N ILE A 129 -7.43 10.03 4.59
CA ILE A 129 -8.70 10.78 4.72
C ILE A 129 -9.85 9.86 5.14
N VAL A 130 -9.85 8.61 4.67
CA VAL A 130 -10.90 7.63 4.93
C VAL A 130 -10.78 7.00 6.32
N LEU A 131 -9.57 6.84 6.83
CA LEU A 131 -9.29 6.15 8.10
C LEU A 131 -10.05 6.71 9.32
N PRO A 132 -10.15 8.05 9.54
CA PRO A 132 -10.88 8.62 10.68
C PRO A 132 -12.36 8.20 10.72
N PHE A 133 -13.00 8.06 9.55
CA PHE A 133 -14.41 7.65 9.47
C PHE A 133 -14.64 6.22 9.93
N PHE A 134 -13.63 5.35 9.84
CA PHE A 134 -13.70 3.99 10.37
C PHE A 134 -13.24 3.91 11.83
N VAL A 135 -12.17 4.62 12.18
CA VAL A 135 -11.59 4.60 13.54
C VAL A 135 -12.53 5.23 14.55
N PHE A 136 -13.20 6.34 14.22
CA PHE A 136 -14.06 7.04 15.17
C PHE A 136 -15.26 6.19 15.65
N PRO A 137 -16.06 5.55 14.77
CA PRO A 137 -17.10 4.62 15.21
C PRO A 137 -16.55 3.43 16.00
N LEU A 138 -15.42 2.85 15.56
CA LEU A 138 -14.79 1.74 16.28
C LEU A 138 -14.37 2.13 17.69
N ALA A 139 -13.76 3.32 17.87
CA ALA A 139 -13.38 3.84 19.17
C ALA A 139 -14.60 4.13 20.05
N PHE A 140 -15.67 4.69 19.47
CA PHE A 140 -16.92 4.94 20.18
C PHE A 140 -17.57 3.64 20.66
N PHE A 141 -17.67 2.61 19.80
CA PHE A 141 -18.21 1.31 20.20
C PHE A 141 -17.32 0.57 21.20
N ALA A 142 -16.00 0.70 21.09
CA ALA A 142 -15.06 0.11 22.06
C ALA A 142 -15.12 0.80 23.43
N SER A 143 -15.40 2.11 23.47
CA SER A 143 -15.49 2.89 24.71
C SER A 143 -16.90 2.88 25.32
N SER A 144 -17.95 2.61 24.54
CA SER A 144 -19.32 2.58 25.04
C SER A 144 -19.55 1.33 25.87
N GLY A 145 -19.86 1.49 27.16
CA GLY A 145 -20.20 0.40 28.10
C GLY A 145 -21.51 -0.32 27.80
N SER A 146 -21.97 -0.31 26.54
CA SER A 146 -23.22 -0.89 26.08
C SER A 146 -23.10 -2.41 25.89
N GLY A 147 -22.79 -3.15 26.97
CA GLY A 147 -23.04 -4.60 27.14
C GLY A 147 -22.43 -5.61 26.15
N LEU A 148 -21.94 -5.18 24.98
CA LEU A 148 -21.42 -5.98 23.87
C LEU A 148 -19.97 -6.43 24.11
N MET A 149 -19.22 -5.67 24.92
CA MET A 149 -17.83 -5.95 25.32
C MET A 149 -17.67 -6.15 26.83
N LYS A 150 -18.74 -6.53 27.55
CA LYS A 150 -18.57 -7.02 28.93
C LYS A 150 -17.94 -8.41 28.87
N VAL A 151 -16.63 -8.47 29.13
CA VAL A 151 -15.97 -9.73 29.48
C VAL A 151 -16.63 -10.20 30.78
N LYS A 152 -17.36 -11.32 30.70
CA LYS A 152 -17.75 -12.07 31.90
C LYS A 152 -16.45 -12.53 32.54
N VAL A 153 -16.07 -11.87 33.62
CA VAL A 153 -15.10 -12.39 34.59
C VAL A 153 -15.81 -13.44 35.43
#